data_AF-A0A3D9AIT3-F1
#
_entry.id   AF-A0A3D9AIT3-F1
#
_cell.length_a   1.000
_cell.length_b   1.000
_cell.length_c   1.000
_cell.angle_alpha   90.00
_cell.angle_beta   90.00
_cell.angle_gamma   90.00
#
_symmetry.space_group_name_H-M   'P 1'
#
loop_
_entity.id
_entity.type
_entity.pdbx_description
1 polymer ?
#
loop_
_entity_poly.entity_id
_entity_poly.type
_entity_poly.pdbx_seq_one_letter_code
_entity_poly.pdbx_strand_id
1 'polypeptide(L)'
;MNVADLKIKNLVEYKNQIYTITEIFQNDEKDYFVQIENDFHSFSVPAKSIKPIQITEEWLEKFGFSRTYSSEQRIRYERPETFIKYDFDLSSRKIVEGLKIYGNSIKCKYIHEFQNIFSCLFGKEPTSISYGLMHTES
;
A
#
# COMPACT_ATOMS: atom_id res chain seq x y z
N MET A 1 2.99 -11.88 6.32
CA MET A 1 3.74 -10.61 6.19
C MET A 1 5.01 -10.75 7.00
N ASN A 2 6.17 -10.43 6.44
CA ASN A 2 7.41 -10.45 7.20
C ASN A 2 7.53 -9.12 7.98
N VAL A 3 7.92 -9.18 9.24
CA VAL A 3 8.10 -7.98 10.06
C VAL A 3 9.18 -7.07 9.47
N ALA A 4 10.19 -7.64 8.82
CA ALA A 4 11.25 -6.89 8.15
C ALA A 4 10.75 -6.02 6.98
N ASP A 5 9.55 -6.30 6.45
CA ASP A 5 8.93 -5.51 5.38
C ASP A 5 8.09 -4.34 5.92
N LEU A 6 7.92 -4.23 7.24
CA LEU A 6 7.15 -3.16 7.86
C LEU A 6 7.96 -1.89 7.99
N LYS A 7 7.30 -0.76 7.77
CA LYS A 7 7.81 0.58 8.05
C LYS A 7 6.81 1.36 8.89
N ILE A 8 7.33 2.34 9.62
CA ILE A 8 6.50 3.37 10.25
C ILE A 8 5.62 4.01 9.16
N LYS A 9 4.38 4.33 9.50
CA LYS A 9 3.27 4.78 8.64
C LYS A 9 2.62 3.71 7.76
N ASN A 10 3.10 2.45 7.77
CA ASN A 10 2.38 1.39 7.07
C ASN A 10 1.00 1.16 7.69
N LEU A 11 0.01 0.95 6.83
CA LEU A 11 -1.35 0.58 7.21
C LEU A 11 -1.45 -0.94 7.36
N VAL A 12 -2.03 -1.38 8.48
CA VAL A 12 -2.19 -2.79 8.84
C VAL A 12 -3.55 -3.03 9.45
N GLU A 13 -4.03 -4.28 9.36
CA GLU A 13 -5.26 -4.70 10.01
C GLU A 13 -4.94 -5.37 11.35
N TYR A 14 -5.67 -4.98 12.40
CA TYR A 14 -5.67 -5.66 13.69
C TYR A 14 -7.11 -5.76 14.21
N LYS A 15 -7.56 -6.97 14.55
CA LYS A 15 -8.94 -7.25 15.01
C LYS A 15 -10.02 -6.58 14.13
N ASN A 16 -9.88 -6.72 12.80
CA ASN A 16 -10.80 -6.20 11.78
C ASN A 16 -10.92 -4.67 11.74
N GLN A 17 -9.92 -3.97 12.27
CA GLN A 17 -9.80 -2.51 12.17
C GLN A 17 -8.46 -2.15 11.55
N ILE A 18 -8.44 -1.00 10.86
CA ILE A 18 -7.24 -0.47 10.22
C ILE A 18 -6.50 0.41 11.21
N TYR A 19 -5.19 0.23 11.29
CA TYR A 19 -4.29 1.04 12.09
C TYR A 19 -3.07 1.45 11.27
N THR A 20 -2.43 2.53 11.72
CA THR A 20 -1.13 2.99 11.25
C THR A 20 -0.06 2.54 12.23
N ILE A 21 1.05 1.98 11.74
CA ILE A 21 2.22 1.71 12.58
C ILE A 21 2.92 3.02 12.91
N THR A 22 3.09 3.33 14.20
CA THR A 22 3.81 4.52 14.66
C THR A 22 5.21 4.20 15.16
N GLU A 23 5.41 3.01 15.73
CA GLU A 23 6.71 2.55 16.23
C GLU A 23 6.91 1.05 15.97
N ILE A 24 8.17 0.63 15.83
CA ILE A 24 8.59 -0.77 15.70
C ILE A 24 9.76 -1.00 16.65
N PHE A 25 9.64 -1.98 17.54
CA PHE A 25 10.66 -2.26 18.56
C PHE A 25 10.75 -3.76 18.86
N GLN A 26 11.81 -4.15 19.57
CA GLN A 26 12.00 -5.51 20.06
C GLN A 26 11.97 -5.52 21.59
N ASN A 27 11.46 -6.61 22.17
CA ASN A 27 11.67 -6.88 23.59
C ASN A 27 13.04 -7.54 23.83
N ASP A 28 13.37 -7.79 25.11
CA ASP A 28 14.62 -8.46 25.52
C ASP A 28 14.75 -9.89 24.94
N GLU A 29 13.63 -10.53 24.62
CA GLU A 29 13.56 -11.85 24.00
C GLU A 29 13.66 -11.82 22.46
N LYS A 30 13.88 -10.64 21.87
CA LYS A 30 13.97 -10.37 20.42
C LYS A 30 12.67 -10.60 19.64
N ASP A 31 11.54 -10.71 20.32
CA ASP A 31 10.23 -10.66 19.69
C ASP A 31 9.94 -9.23 19.22
N TYR A 32 9.47 -9.10 17.99
CA TYR A 32 9.09 -7.80 17.42
C TYR A 32 7.68 -7.39 17.85
N PHE A 33 7.56 -6.13 18.25
CA PHE A 33 6.32 -5.45 18.57
C PHE A 33 6.17 -4.21 17.71
N VAL A 34 4.92 -3.80 17.52
CA VAL A 34 4.57 -2.55 16.86
C VAL A 34 3.64 -1.75 17.75
N GLN A 35 3.84 -0.43 17.78
CA GLN A 35 2.80 0.48 18.25
C GLN A 35 1.89 0.81 17.07
N ILE A 36 0.59 0.61 17.28
CA ILE A 36 -0.44 0.85 16.27
C ILE A 36 -1.43 1.89 16.77
N GLU A 37 -1.84 2.77 15.85
CA GLU A 37 -2.72 3.89 16.16
C GLU A 37 -3.82 4.06 15.11
N ASN A 38 -5.02 4.40 15.58
CA ASN A 38 -6.12 4.94 14.78
C ASN A 38 -6.79 6.08 15.56
N ASP A 39 -7.89 6.63 15.04
CA ASP A 39 -8.58 7.79 15.62
C ASP A 39 -9.07 7.58 17.07
N PHE A 40 -9.16 6.33 17.55
CA PHE A 40 -9.74 5.99 18.85
C PHE A 40 -8.76 5.34 19.82
N HIS A 41 -7.75 4.64 19.31
CA HIS A 41 -6.87 3.81 20.13
C HIS A 41 -5.41 3.93 19.69
N SER A 42 -4.50 3.93 20.67
CA SER A 42 -3.06 3.80 20.47
C SER A 42 -2.51 2.81 21.49
N PHE A 43 -1.93 1.71 21.03
CA PHE A 43 -1.39 0.66 21.89
C PHE A 43 -0.41 -0.25 21.15
N SER A 44 0.36 -1.04 21.91
CA SER A 44 1.37 -1.96 21.36
C SER A 44 0.85 -3.38 21.24
N VAL A 45 1.22 -4.05 20.15
CA VAL A 45 0.89 -5.45 19.88
C VAL A 45 2.08 -6.23 19.32
N PRO A 46 2.13 -7.56 19.49
CA PRO A 46 3.11 -8.37 18.78
C PRO A 46 2.99 -8.19 17.27
N ALA A 47 4.09 -8.01 16.55
CA ALA A 47 4.08 -7.79 15.10
C ALA A 47 3.52 -9.00 14.33
N LYS A 48 3.52 -10.20 14.92
CA LYS A 48 2.87 -11.40 14.37
C LYS A 48 1.34 -11.39 14.42
N SER A 49 0.74 -10.46 15.16
CA SER A 49 -0.71 -10.39 15.39
C SER A 49 -1.46 -9.47 14.41
N ILE A 50 -0.73 -8.60 13.70
CA ILE A 50 -1.29 -7.74 12.66
C ILE A 50 -1.33 -8.48 11.32
N LYS A 51 -2.24 -8.08 10.44
CA LYS A 51 -2.42 -8.67 9.11
C LYS A 51 -2.17 -7.63 8.02
N PRO A 52 -1.60 -8.03 6.87
CA PRO A 52 -1.51 -7.14 5.73
C PRO A 52 -2.90 -6.85 5.17
N ILE A 53 -3.12 -5.63 4.68
CA ILE A 53 -4.36 -5.26 4.00
C ILE A 53 -4.17 -5.47 2.49
N GLN A 54 -5.05 -6.24 1.87
CA GLN A 54 -5.01 -6.48 0.43
C GLN A 54 -5.44 -5.23 -0.33
N ILE A 55 -4.80 -4.95 -1.46
CA ILE A 55 -5.20 -3.88 -2.37
C ILE A 55 -6.54 -4.27 -3.02
N THR A 56 -7.53 -3.42 -2.83
CA THR A 56 -8.85 -3.49 -3.47
C THR A 56 -9.04 -2.30 -4.39
N GLU A 57 -10.11 -2.30 -5.19
CA GLU A 57 -10.53 -1.14 -5.97
C GLU A 57 -10.69 0.12 -5.10
N GLU A 58 -11.40 0.01 -3.97
CA GLU A 58 -11.60 1.12 -3.03
C GLU A 58 -10.26 1.72 -2.54
N TRP A 59 -9.25 0.87 -2.30
CA TRP A 59 -7.93 1.35 -1.91
C TRP A 59 -7.19 2.06 -3.04
N LEU A 60 -7.29 1.55 -4.27
CA LEU A 60 -6.70 2.22 -5.43
C LEU A 60 -7.32 3.60 -5.65
N GLU A 61 -8.65 3.72 -5.51
CA GLU A 61 -9.35 5.01 -5.57
C GLU A 61 -8.86 5.97 -4.48
N LYS A 62 -8.72 5.49 -3.23
CA LYS A 62 -8.13 6.28 -2.12
C LYS A 62 -6.70 6.73 -2.40
N PHE A 63 -5.93 5.95 -3.15
CA PHE A 63 -4.58 6.30 -3.61
C PHE A 63 -4.53 7.16 -4.88
N GLY A 64 -5.69 7.63 -5.36
CA GLY A 64 -5.80 8.54 -6.50
C GLY A 64 -5.73 7.85 -7.87
N PHE A 65 -5.93 6.53 -7.91
CA PHE A 65 -6.10 5.83 -9.18
C PHE A 65 -7.55 5.93 -9.66
N SER A 66 -7.71 5.86 -10.98
CA SER A 66 -9.02 5.77 -11.65
C SER A 66 -9.04 4.57 -12.59
N ARG A 67 -10.20 3.92 -12.73
CA ARG A 67 -10.37 2.82 -13.67
C ARG A 67 -10.31 3.36 -15.11
N THR A 68 -9.36 2.87 -15.92
CA THR A 68 -9.17 3.32 -17.32
C THR A 68 -9.42 2.23 -18.35
N TYR A 69 -9.45 0.97 -17.95
CA TYR A 69 -9.71 -0.14 -18.85
C TYR A 69 -10.37 -1.30 -18.11
N SER A 70 -11.30 -1.98 -18.77
CA SER A 70 -11.97 -3.17 -18.26
C SER A 70 -12.21 -4.15 -19.41
N SER A 71 -11.91 -5.42 -19.18
CA SER A 71 -12.26 -6.53 -20.07
C SER A 71 -12.48 -7.80 -19.26
N GLU A 72 -12.91 -8.87 -19.92
CA GLU A 72 -13.07 -10.21 -19.31
C GLU A 72 -11.79 -10.76 -18.66
N GLN A 73 -10.62 -10.25 -19.06
CA GLN A 73 -9.33 -10.76 -18.59
C GLN A 73 -8.65 -9.85 -17.57
N ARG A 74 -8.95 -8.55 -17.54
CA ARG A 74 -8.30 -7.62 -16.60
C ARG A 74 -9.10 -6.33 -16.39
N ILE A 75 -8.88 -5.73 -15.24
CA ILE A 75 -9.30 -4.36 -14.92
C ILE A 75 -8.05 -3.54 -14.63
N ARG A 76 -7.92 -2.37 -15.24
CA ARG A 76 -6.78 -1.47 -15.05
C ARG A 76 -7.19 -0.18 -14.37
N TYR A 77 -6.35 0.20 -13.43
CA TYR A 77 -6.37 1.47 -12.73
C TYR A 77 -5.11 2.25 -13.08
N GLU A 78 -5.25 3.53 -13.40
CA GLU A 78 -4.11 4.42 -13.67
C GLU A 78 -4.25 5.69 -12.84
N ARG A 79 -3.09 6.26 -12.46
CA ARG A 79 -3.02 7.60 -11.92
C ARG A 79 -2.94 8.64 -13.07
N PRO A 80 -3.21 9.94 -12.81
CA PRO A 80 -3.02 11.00 -13.81
C PRO A 80 -1.61 10.99 -14.40
N GLU A 81 -0.62 10.64 -13.59
CA GLU A 81 0.74 10.39 -14.06
C GLU A 81 0.79 9.04 -14.80
N THR A 82 1.05 9.08 -16.10
CA THR A 82 0.92 7.93 -17.03
C THR A 82 1.86 6.74 -16.76
N PHE A 83 2.80 6.90 -15.83
CA PHE A 83 3.82 5.91 -15.53
C PHE A 83 3.46 4.94 -14.39
N ILE A 84 2.36 5.16 -13.65
CA ILE A 84 1.89 4.24 -12.58
C ILE A 84 0.54 3.63 -12.94
N LYS A 85 0.48 2.31 -12.97
CA LYS A 85 -0.74 1.54 -13.26
C LYS A 85 -0.88 0.38 -12.29
N TYR A 86 -2.10 -0.07 -12.05
CA TYR A 86 -2.38 -1.30 -11.32
C TYR A 86 -3.34 -2.16 -12.15
N ASP A 87 -2.97 -3.41 -12.39
CA ASP A 87 -3.80 -4.37 -13.12
C ASP A 87 -4.35 -5.41 -12.13
N PHE A 88 -5.67 -5.53 -12.06
CA PHE A 88 -6.32 -6.74 -11.54
C PHE A 88 -6.44 -7.74 -12.68
N ASP A 89 -5.77 -8.88 -12.55
CA ASP A 89 -5.89 -9.99 -13.50
C ASP A 89 -7.10 -10.84 -13.13
N LEU A 90 -8.10 -10.94 -14.00
CA LEU A 90 -9.32 -11.73 -13.75
C LEU A 90 -9.13 -13.21 -14.11
N SER A 91 -8.02 -13.57 -14.76
CA SER A 91 -7.69 -14.96 -15.03
C SER A 91 -7.26 -15.69 -13.75
N SER A 92 -7.43 -17.00 -13.73
CA SER A 92 -6.95 -17.85 -12.63
C SER A 92 -5.43 -17.85 -12.47
N ARG A 93 -4.67 -17.44 -13.50
CA ARG A 93 -3.20 -17.50 -13.52
C ARG A 93 -2.53 -16.30 -12.88
N LYS A 94 -3.22 -15.14 -12.78
CA LYS A 94 -2.71 -13.92 -12.12
C LYS A 94 -1.35 -13.45 -12.64
N ILE A 95 -1.09 -13.60 -13.94
CA ILE A 95 0.19 -13.31 -14.59
C ILE A 95 0.46 -11.81 -14.63
N VAL A 96 -0.58 -11.00 -14.90
CA VAL A 96 -0.44 -9.54 -15.05
C VAL A 96 -0.87 -8.78 -13.79
N GLU A 97 -1.17 -9.48 -12.69
CA GLU A 97 -1.68 -8.86 -11.47
C GLU A 97 -0.61 -8.06 -10.73
N GLY A 98 -0.95 -6.82 -10.37
CA GLY A 98 -0.14 -5.96 -9.51
C GLY A 98 0.21 -4.61 -10.13
N LEU A 99 1.27 -4.02 -9.60
CA LEU A 99 1.69 -2.65 -9.88
C LEU A 99 2.60 -2.62 -11.11
N LYS A 100 2.43 -1.61 -11.96
CA LYS A 100 3.31 -1.30 -13.09
C LYS A 100 3.87 0.10 -12.94
N ILE A 101 5.19 0.21 -12.94
CA ILE A 101 5.91 1.48 -12.84
C ILE A 101 6.92 1.55 -13.99
N TYR A 102 6.81 2.59 -14.83
CA TYR A 102 7.65 2.75 -16.03
C TYR A 102 7.70 1.49 -16.93
N GLY A 103 6.57 0.79 -17.06
CA GLY A 103 6.45 -0.45 -17.85
C GLY A 103 6.93 -1.72 -17.13
N ASN A 104 7.59 -1.61 -15.98
CA ASN A 104 8.05 -2.76 -15.20
C ASN A 104 6.93 -3.29 -14.30
N SER A 105 6.72 -4.61 -14.32
CA SER A 105 5.73 -5.26 -13.46
C SER A 105 6.33 -5.60 -12.11
N ILE A 106 5.67 -5.16 -11.04
CA ILE A 106 6.06 -5.35 -9.65
C ILE A 106 4.94 -6.09 -8.94
N LYS A 107 5.27 -7.22 -8.33
CA LYS A 107 4.34 -7.95 -7.49
C LYS A 107 4.01 -7.09 -6.27
N CYS A 108 2.79 -6.60 -6.21
CA CYS A 108 2.30 -5.71 -5.17
C CYS A 108 0.83 -6.07 -4.92
N LYS A 109 0.58 -6.77 -3.82
CA LYS A 109 -0.72 -7.31 -3.44
C LYS A 109 -1.29 -6.62 -2.20
N TYR A 110 -0.41 -6.05 -1.38
CA TYR A 110 -0.77 -5.48 -0.10
C TYR A 110 -0.43 -3.99 -0.02
N ILE A 111 -1.19 -3.26 0.79
CA ILE A 111 -1.05 -1.81 0.93
C ILE A 111 0.34 -1.41 1.41
N HIS A 112 0.90 -2.10 2.41
CA HIS A 112 2.24 -1.79 2.92
C HIS A 112 3.32 -1.91 1.83
N GLU A 113 3.19 -2.86 0.91
CA GLU A 113 4.11 -3.00 -0.24
C GLU A 113 4.00 -1.76 -1.14
N PHE A 114 2.77 -1.34 -1.46
CA PHE A 114 2.54 -0.11 -2.23
C PHE A 114 3.10 1.13 -1.52
N GLN A 115 2.80 1.32 -0.23
CA GLN A 115 3.31 2.44 0.57
C GLN A 115 4.84 2.47 0.58
N ASN A 116 5.48 1.31 0.75
CA ASN A 116 6.93 1.20 0.79
C ASN A 116 7.56 1.50 -0.57
N ILE A 117 7.04 0.94 -1.66
CA ILE A 117 7.50 1.23 -3.03
C ILE A 117 7.34 2.72 -3.33
N PHE A 118 6.17 3.27 -3.01
CA PHE A 118 5.83 4.64 -3.31
C PHE A 118 6.71 5.63 -2.54
N SER A 119 6.86 5.43 -1.23
CA SER A 119 7.74 6.24 -0.37
C SER A 119 9.20 6.18 -0.82
N CYS A 120 9.69 5.00 -1.22
CA CYS A 120 11.05 4.84 -1.76
C CYS A 120 11.27 5.60 -3.08
N LEU A 121 10.28 5.64 -3.97
CA LEU A 121 10.43 6.28 -5.29
C LEU A 121 10.23 7.78 -5.26
N PHE A 122 9.31 8.28 -4.43
CA PHE A 122 8.88 9.68 -4.47
C PHE A 122 9.24 10.48 -3.21
N GLY A 123 9.83 9.84 -2.20
CA GLY A 123 10.21 10.48 -0.94
C GLY A 123 9.03 11.04 -0.12
N LYS A 124 7.80 10.70 -0.50
CA LYS A 124 6.54 11.17 0.11
C LYS A 124 5.57 10.01 0.25
N GLU A 125 4.72 10.08 1.26
CA GLU A 125 3.62 9.13 1.44
C GLU A 125 2.60 9.26 0.30
N PRO A 126 2.00 8.15 -0.16
CA PRO A 126 0.90 8.20 -1.12
C PRO A 126 -0.33 8.84 -0.47
N THR A 127 -0.44 10.17 -0.58
CA THR A 127 -1.56 10.96 -0.06
C THR A 127 -2.37 11.51 -1.22
N SER A 128 -3.70 11.40 -1.15
CA SER A 128 -4.63 11.92 -2.15
C SER A 128 -4.50 13.42 -2.43
N ILE A 129 -3.92 14.19 -1.49
CA ILE A 129 -3.88 15.67 -1.52
C ILE A 129 -2.58 16.23 -2.11
N SER A 130 -1.50 15.46 -2.24
CA SER A 130 -0.19 16.02 -2.58
C SER A 130 0.06 16.30 -4.08
N TYR A 131 -0.89 15.97 -4.96
CA TYR A 131 -0.67 15.99 -6.42
C TYR A 131 -1.30 17.17 -7.17
N GLY A 132 -2.09 18.01 -6.50
CA GLY A 132 -2.58 19.27 -7.08
C GLY A 132 -1.54 20.41 -7.13
N LEU A 133 -0.36 20.22 -6.52
CA LEU A 133 0.65 21.27 -6.34
C LEU A 133 1.98 20.99 -7.02
N MET A 134 2.09 19.92 -7.83
CA MET A 134 3.18 19.81 -8.81
C MET A 134 2.83 20.68 -10.03
N HIS A 135 2.62 21.98 -9.79
CA HIS A 135 2.70 22.96 -10.86
C HIS A 135 4.12 22.90 -11.40
N THR A 136 4.22 22.58 -12.68
CA THR A 136 5.40 22.78 -13.50
C THR A 136 5.84 24.23 -13.38
N GLU A 137 6.90 24.49 -12.63
CA GLU A 137 7.72 25.68 -12.90
C GLU A 137 8.40 25.44 -14.24
N SER A 138 8.04 26.29 -15.20
CA SER A 138 8.57 26.31 -16.58
C SER A 138 9.93 26.98 -16.64
#